data_AF-A0A7X9CEM5-F1
#
_entry.id   AF-A0A7X9CEM5-F1
#
_cell.length_a   1.000
_cell.length_b   1.000
_cell.length_c   1.000
_cell.angle_alpha   90.00
_cell.angle_beta   90.00
_cell.angle_gamma   90.00
#
_symmetry.space_group_name_H-M   'P 1'
#
loop_
_entity.id
_entity.type
_entity.pdbx_description
1 polymer ?
#
loop_
_entity_poly.entity_id
_entity_poly.type
_entity_poly.pdbx_seq_one_letter_code
_entity_poly.pdbx_strand_id
1 'polypeptide(L)'
;VNASIEAARAGEYGAGFGVVAMEVGKLAKETEQVSIKIEEIIYSLKDGVDSIAKSMELDMEYSEANYSIIKNTNEEFEDIVEGLNIGKSSLEDIKEATDKNNEIIEEVNNNINKIANSSEEIASHMEETTAQVLEQHNRSKYLQDVVEEITDNVYNMQQFVAGEIMEEKMIEAVHYIRDYVKNNGSLNQKDIERLLEETNMDDIYITDSNGIVKYSSNSGALDLNLYEADKSFNALREGRQEYIVTPIKVRVEDGKLFKFLVIIDEDKKLYEVGMGLDTLLNM
;
A
#
# COMPACT_ATOMS: atom_id res chain seq x y z
N VAL A 1 140.36 -28.09 -0.37
CA VAL A 1 141.05 -29.23 0.29
C VAL A 1 142.46 -29.50 -0.27
N ASN A 2 142.72 -29.35 -1.58
CA ASN A 2 144.06 -29.62 -2.15
C ASN A 2 145.19 -28.70 -1.63
N ALA A 3 144.91 -27.46 -1.22
CA ALA A 3 145.94 -26.52 -0.75
C ALA A 3 146.51 -26.85 0.64
N SER A 4 145.70 -27.35 1.58
CA SER A 4 146.16 -27.74 2.93
C SER A 4 147.04 -28.99 2.92
N ILE A 5 146.78 -29.90 1.97
CA ILE A 5 147.56 -31.13 1.77
C ILE A 5 148.94 -30.80 1.20
N GLU A 6 149.01 -29.94 0.17
CA GLU A 6 150.29 -29.52 -0.42
C GLU A 6 151.12 -28.62 0.52
N ALA A 7 150.46 -27.86 1.40
CA ALA A 7 151.13 -27.09 2.45
C ALA A 7 151.78 -27.98 3.53
N ALA A 8 151.12 -29.09 3.91
CA ALA A 8 151.71 -30.09 4.82
C ALA A 8 152.89 -30.84 4.17
N ARG A 9 152.86 -31.00 2.85
CA ARG A 9 153.90 -31.67 2.05
C ARG A 9 155.18 -30.84 1.89
N ALA A 10 155.08 -29.51 2.00
CA ALA A 10 156.21 -28.56 1.90
C ALA A 10 156.96 -28.31 3.24
N GLY A 11 156.56 -28.96 4.35
CA GLY A 11 157.27 -28.85 5.64
C GLY A 11 157.26 -27.43 6.22
N GLU A 12 158.38 -26.99 6.80
CA GLU A 12 158.48 -25.65 7.45
C GLU A 12 158.21 -24.48 6.50
N TYR A 13 158.56 -24.60 5.22
CA TYR A 13 158.31 -23.56 4.20
C TYR A 13 156.82 -23.43 3.83
N GLY A 14 155.99 -24.42 4.15
CA GLY A 14 154.55 -24.46 3.88
C GLY A 14 153.65 -24.09 5.06
N ALA A 15 154.21 -23.90 6.26
CA ALA A 15 153.43 -23.73 7.50
C ALA A 15 152.48 -22.52 7.47
N GLY A 16 152.92 -21.37 6.95
CA GLY A 16 152.07 -20.18 6.78
C GLY A 16 150.94 -20.38 5.78
N PHE A 17 151.21 -21.06 4.66
CA PHE A 17 150.19 -21.44 3.68
C PHE A 17 149.20 -22.48 4.24
N GLY A 18 149.65 -23.37 5.13
CA GLY A 18 148.80 -24.36 5.79
C GLY A 18 147.78 -23.73 6.73
N VAL A 19 148.18 -22.71 7.51
CA VAL A 19 147.26 -21.95 8.38
C VAL A 19 146.23 -21.18 7.53
N VAL A 20 146.67 -20.50 6.47
CA VAL A 20 145.76 -19.79 5.56
C VAL A 20 144.79 -20.76 4.88
N ALA A 21 145.26 -21.93 4.43
CA ALA A 21 144.41 -22.93 3.79
C ALA A 21 143.39 -23.56 4.76
N MET A 22 143.73 -23.74 6.04
CA MET A 22 142.78 -24.17 7.08
C MET A 22 141.73 -23.09 7.36
N GLU A 23 142.13 -21.82 7.46
CA GLU A 23 141.19 -20.71 7.70
C GLU A 23 140.25 -20.51 6.50
N VAL A 24 140.77 -20.62 5.27
CA VAL A 24 139.96 -20.63 4.04
C VAL A 24 139.00 -21.83 4.01
N GLY A 25 139.43 -23.00 4.46
CA GLY A 25 138.57 -24.18 4.57
C GLY A 25 137.46 -24.02 5.62
N LYS A 26 137.77 -23.38 6.75
CA LYS A 26 136.80 -23.06 7.81
C LYS A 26 135.78 -22.03 7.33
N LEU A 27 136.23 -20.92 6.74
CA LEU A 27 135.37 -19.90 6.11
C LEU A 27 134.49 -20.49 5.01
N ALA A 28 135.02 -21.38 4.18
CA ALA A 28 134.25 -22.08 3.16
C ALA A 28 133.13 -22.93 3.77
N LYS A 29 133.40 -23.65 4.87
CA LYS A 29 132.41 -24.46 5.58
C LYS A 29 131.37 -23.63 6.33
N GLU A 30 131.77 -22.51 6.93
CA GLU A 30 130.85 -21.53 7.52
C GLU A 30 129.96 -20.88 6.43
N THR A 31 130.53 -20.55 5.28
CA THR A 31 129.79 -20.03 4.11
C THR A 31 128.79 -21.06 3.60
N GLU A 32 129.19 -22.33 3.47
CA GLU A 32 128.30 -23.45 3.09
C GLU A 32 127.12 -23.59 4.07
N GLN A 33 127.38 -23.54 5.38
CA GLN A 33 126.32 -23.60 6.41
C GLN A 33 125.36 -22.41 6.34
N VAL A 34 125.88 -21.21 6.09
CA VAL A 34 125.05 -20.00 5.91
C VAL A 34 124.21 -20.12 4.64
N SER A 35 124.78 -20.62 3.54
CA SER A 35 124.03 -20.88 2.29
C SER A 35 122.88 -21.87 2.50
N ILE A 36 123.09 -22.96 3.24
CA ILE A 36 122.03 -23.93 3.58
C ILE A 36 120.90 -23.24 4.39
N LYS A 37 121.24 -22.40 5.37
CA LYS A 37 120.24 -21.65 6.14
C LYS A 37 119.45 -20.65 5.27
N ILE A 38 120.13 -19.98 4.34
CA ILE A 38 119.46 -19.08 3.38
C ILE A 38 118.50 -19.87 2.50
N GLU A 39 118.91 -21.06 2.04
CA GLU A 39 118.06 -21.97 1.26
C GLU A 39 116.80 -22.38 2.04
N GLU A 40 116.92 -22.77 3.32
CA GLU A 40 115.78 -23.07 4.20
C GLU A 40 114.81 -21.88 4.37
N ILE A 41 115.35 -20.66 4.53
CA ILE A 41 114.55 -19.42 4.62
C ILE A 41 113.82 -19.17 3.29
N ILE A 42 114.48 -19.36 2.15
CA ILE A 42 113.86 -19.19 0.83
C ILE A 42 112.73 -20.20 0.64
N TYR A 43 112.91 -21.46 1.04
CA TYR A 43 111.84 -22.45 0.98
C TYR A 43 110.65 -22.06 1.87
N SER A 44 110.91 -21.64 3.11
CA SER A 44 109.85 -21.18 4.02
C SER A 44 109.12 -19.94 3.49
N LEU A 45 109.84 -19.00 2.87
CA LEU A 45 109.26 -17.82 2.23
C LEU A 45 108.37 -18.23 1.05
N LYS A 46 108.84 -19.17 0.22
CA LYS A 46 108.09 -19.70 -0.92
C LYS A 46 106.78 -20.36 -0.46
N ASP A 47 106.83 -21.19 0.57
CA ASP A 47 105.63 -21.82 1.14
C ASP A 47 104.65 -20.78 1.69
N GLY A 48 105.18 -19.71 2.32
CA GLY A 48 104.38 -18.58 2.77
C GLY A 48 103.69 -17.83 1.62
N VAL A 49 104.40 -17.58 0.51
CA VAL A 49 103.84 -16.95 -0.69
C VAL A 49 102.76 -17.83 -1.32
N ASP A 50 102.98 -19.14 -1.44
CA ASP A 50 101.97 -20.07 -1.95
C ASP A 50 100.72 -20.13 -1.07
N SER A 51 100.88 -20.05 0.26
CA SER A 51 99.74 -19.99 1.18
C SER A 51 98.96 -18.68 1.07
N ILE A 52 99.66 -17.55 0.87
CA ILE A 52 99.01 -16.25 0.63
C ILE A 52 98.25 -16.28 -0.70
N ALA A 53 98.86 -16.83 -1.76
CA ALA A 53 98.22 -16.94 -3.06
C ALA A 53 96.91 -17.75 -2.99
N LYS A 54 96.92 -18.90 -2.29
CA LYS A 54 95.69 -19.69 -2.04
C LYS A 54 94.64 -18.94 -1.23
N SER A 55 95.07 -18.15 -0.24
CA SER A 55 94.13 -17.36 0.57
C SER A 55 93.48 -16.24 -0.26
N MET A 56 94.27 -15.58 -1.13
CA MET A 56 93.74 -14.57 -2.05
C MET A 56 92.77 -15.17 -3.07
N GLU A 57 93.02 -16.40 -3.55
CA GLU A 57 92.10 -17.10 -4.46
C GLU A 57 90.76 -17.40 -3.77
N LEU A 58 90.78 -17.86 -2.52
CA LEU A 58 89.58 -18.05 -1.70
C LEU A 58 88.85 -16.74 -1.41
N ASP A 59 89.57 -15.67 -1.06
CA ASP A 59 88.96 -14.35 -0.82
C ASP A 59 88.27 -13.80 -2.08
N MET A 60 88.84 -14.08 -3.26
CA MET A 60 88.23 -13.70 -4.54
C MET A 60 86.93 -14.47 -4.79
N GLU A 61 86.91 -15.78 -4.51
CA GLU A 61 85.70 -16.61 -4.58
C GLU A 61 84.60 -16.11 -3.62
N TYR A 62 84.95 -15.80 -2.37
CA TYR A 62 84.01 -15.22 -1.42
C TYR A 62 83.50 -13.84 -1.85
N SER A 63 84.36 -13.00 -2.44
CA SER A 63 83.96 -11.68 -2.92
C SER A 63 82.97 -11.78 -4.08
N GLU A 64 83.16 -12.74 -5.00
CA GLU A 64 82.21 -13.00 -6.08
C GLU A 64 80.87 -13.52 -5.56
N ALA A 65 80.89 -14.45 -4.60
CA ALA A 65 79.67 -14.94 -3.95
C ALA A 65 78.91 -13.80 -3.23
N ASN A 66 79.61 -12.96 -2.48
CA ASN A 66 79.02 -11.81 -1.79
C ASN A 66 78.42 -10.81 -2.78
N TYR A 67 79.09 -10.55 -3.91
CA TYR A 67 78.56 -9.68 -4.95
C TYR A 67 77.23 -10.20 -5.50
N SER A 68 77.12 -11.51 -5.73
CA SER A 68 75.88 -12.16 -6.16
C SER A 68 74.76 -12.01 -5.13
N ILE A 69 75.05 -12.23 -3.85
CA ILE A 69 74.07 -12.07 -2.76
C ILE A 69 73.58 -10.62 -2.67
N ILE A 70 74.49 -9.63 -2.73
CA ILE A 70 74.12 -8.21 -2.69
C ILE A 70 73.25 -7.85 -3.89
N LYS A 71 73.57 -8.38 -5.07
CA LYS A 71 72.76 -8.15 -6.27
C LYS A 71 71.33 -8.68 -6.08
N ASN A 72 71.17 -9.92 -5.64
CA ASN A 72 69.85 -10.50 -5.39
C ASN A 72 69.09 -9.74 -4.30
N THR A 73 69.79 -9.30 -3.25
CA THR A 73 69.19 -8.49 -2.18
C THR A 73 68.66 -7.16 -2.71
N ASN A 74 69.38 -6.52 -3.64
CA ASN A 74 68.90 -5.29 -4.29
C ASN A 74 67.66 -5.56 -5.15
N GLU A 75 67.62 -6.65 -5.91
CA GLU A 75 66.44 -7.05 -6.69
C GLU A 75 65.22 -7.27 -5.77
N GLU A 76 65.38 -7.95 -4.63
CA GLU A 76 64.31 -8.12 -3.64
C GLU A 76 63.84 -6.78 -3.03
N PHE A 77 64.76 -5.83 -2.79
CA PHE A 77 64.38 -4.50 -2.33
C PHE A 77 63.62 -3.69 -3.39
N GLU A 78 63.97 -3.84 -4.67
CA GLU A 78 63.22 -3.22 -5.78
C GLU A 78 61.78 -3.76 -5.82
N ASP A 79 61.60 -5.07 -5.69
CA ASP A 79 60.27 -5.71 -5.63
C ASP A 79 59.45 -5.21 -4.42
N ILE A 80 60.09 -5.03 -3.25
CA ILE A 80 59.43 -4.47 -2.06
C ILE A 80 58.96 -3.04 -2.33
N VAL A 81 59.79 -2.22 -2.97
CA VAL A 81 59.44 -0.82 -3.30
C VAL A 81 58.28 -0.78 -4.31
N GLU A 82 58.27 -1.66 -5.30
CA GLU A 82 57.15 -1.79 -6.24
C GLU A 82 55.86 -2.18 -5.51
N GLY A 83 55.91 -3.19 -4.65
CA GLY A 83 54.76 -3.61 -3.84
C GLY A 83 54.21 -2.51 -2.94
N LEU A 84 55.09 -1.70 -2.34
CA LEU A 84 54.69 -0.53 -1.55
C LEU A 84 54.01 0.54 -2.40
N ASN A 85 54.48 0.79 -3.62
CA ASN A 85 53.87 1.75 -4.54
C ASN A 85 52.48 1.29 -4.99
N ILE A 86 52.30 -0.01 -5.28
CA ILE A 86 50.99 -0.60 -5.58
C ILE A 86 50.06 -0.43 -4.37
N GLY A 87 50.53 -0.77 -3.17
CA GLY A 87 49.75 -0.62 -1.94
C GLY A 87 49.33 0.82 -1.66
N LYS A 88 50.21 1.78 -1.94
CA LYS A 88 49.89 3.22 -1.87
C LYS A 88 48.77 3.59 -2.84
N SER A 89 48.86 3.17 -4.11
CA SER A 89 47.82 3.44 -5.10
C SER A 89 46.47 2.88 -4.66
N SER A 90 46.44 1.64 -4.15
CA SER A 90 45.18 1.04 -3.66
C SER A 90 44.60 1.79 -2.47
N LEU A 91 45.43 2.36 -1.59
CA LEU A 91 44.95 3.19 -0.48
C LEU A 91 44.36 4.52 -0.97
N GLU A 92 44.91 5.10 -2.04
CA GLU A 92 44.35 6.29 -2.69
C GLU A 92 42.97 5.97 -3.30
N ASP A 93 42.82 4.82 -3.97
CA ASP A 93 41.54 4.36 -4.52
C ASP A 93 40.49 4.11 -3.41
N ILE A 94 40.90 3.47 -2.29
CA ILE A 94 40.02 3.23 -1.13
C ILE A 94 39.57 4.56 -0.54
N LYS A 95 40.45 5.55 -0.45
CA LYS A 95 40.10 6.88 0.03
C LYS A 95 39.05 7.53 -0.87
N GLU A 96 39.26 7.53 -2.19
CA GLU A 96 38.29 8.09 -3.14
C GLU A 96 36.92 7.38 -3.05
N ALA A 97 36.91 6.06 -2.96
CA ALA A 97 35.68 5.29 -2.79
C ALA A 97 34.97 5.61 -1.47
N THR A 98 35.74 5.84 -0.40
CA THR A 98 35.21 6.23 0.92
C THR A 98 34.59 7.63 0.87
N ASP A 99 35.25 8.58 0.20
CA ASP A 99 34.73 9.94 0.03
C ASP A 99 33.39 9.92 -0.75
N LYS A 100 33.31 9.15 -1.85
CA LYS A 100 32.05 8.95 -2.59
C LYS A 100 30.97 8.28 -1.74
N ASN A 101 31.33 7.29 -0.92
CA ASN A 101 30.37 6.66 -0.02
C ASN A 101 29.80 7.65 1.00
N ASN A 102 30.61 8.58 1.52
CA ASN A 102 30.14 9.62 2.42
C ASN A 102 29.14 10.55 1.73
N GLU A 103 29.41 10.97 0.49
CA GLU A 103 28.47 11.76 -0.32
C GLU A 103 27.14 11.03 -0.52
N ILE A 104 27.19 9.73 -0.85
CA ILE A 104 25.99 8.90 -1.01
C ILE A 104 25.23 8.81 0.33
N ILE A 105 25.92 8.63 1.46
CA ILE A 105 25.28 8.56 2.78
C ILE A 105 24.56 9.88 3.11
N GLU A 106 25.14 11.03 2.78
CA GLU A 106 24.46 12.33 2.93
C GLU A 106 23.20 12.42 2.06
N GLU A 107 23.26 11.94 0.82
CA GLU A 107 22.08 11.88 -0.06
C GLU A 107 20.99 10.97 0.51
N VAL A 108 21.36 9.78 1.01
CA VAL A 108 20.42 8.85 1.64
C VAL A 108 19.75 9.49 2.86
N ASN A 109 20.51 10.16 3.73
CA ASN A 109 19.95 10.87 4.88
C ASN A 109 18.96 11.96 4.46
N ASN A 110 19.29 12.73 3.43
CA ASN A 110 18.38 13.73 2.88
C ASN A 110 17.09 13.11 2.33
N ASN A 111 17.19 11.97 1.65
CA ASN A 111 16.02 11.26 1.13
C ASN A 111 15.16 10.66 2.26
N ILE A 112 15.78 10.15 3.34
CA ILE A 112 15.06 9.70 4.54
C ILE A 112 14.26 10.85 5.15
N ASN A 113 14.86 12.04 5.28
CA ASN A 113 14.16 13.22 5.79
C ASN A 113 12.97 13.64 4.91
N LYS A 114 13.13 13.59 3.58
CA LYS A 114 12.02 13.83 2.65
C LYS A 114 10.88 12.83 2.84
N ILE A 115 11.20 11.54 2.98
CA ILE A 115 10.21 10.48 3.21
C ILE A 115 9.47 10.70 4.53
N ALA A 116 10.19 11.09 5.60
CA ALA A 116 9.58 11.40 6.89
C ALA A 116 8.57 12.56 6.78
N ASN A 117 8.96 13.66 6.12
CA ASN A 117 8.07 14.80 5.90
C ASN A 117 6.84 14.41 5.06
N SER A 118 7.01 13.67 3.97
CA SER A 118 5.88 13.20 3.16
C SER A 118 4.97 12.25 3.94
N SER A 119 5.50 11.44 4.86
CA SER A 119 4.70 10.57 5.72
C SER A 119 3.84 11.38 6.70
N GLU A 120 4.38 12.48 7.23
CA GLU A 120 3.64 13.41 8.09
C GLU A 120 2.54 14.14 7.33
N GLU A 121 2.82 14.59 6.09
CA GLU A 121 1.81 15.17 5.21
C GLU A 121 0.68 14.17 4.90
N ILE A 122 1.02 12.91 4.57
CA ILE A 122 0.03 11.86 4.32
C ILE A 122 -0.85 11.62 5.55
N ALA A 123 -0.26 11.60 6.75
CA ALA A 123 -1.02 11.45 7.99
C ALA A 123 -2.02 12.60 8.17
N SER A 124 -1.60 13.84 7.93
CA SER A 124 -2.49 15.01 7.96
C SER A 124 -3.62 14.91 6.92
N HIS A 125 -3.32 14.48 5.69
CA HIS A 125 -4.34 14.31 4.64
C HIS A 125 -5.33 13.18 5.00
N MET A 126 -4.88 12.13 5.68
CA MET A 126 -5.76 11.06 6.16
C MET A 126 -6.72 11.55 7.24
N GLU A 127 -6.28 12.42 8.14
CA GLU A 127 -7.15 13.04 9.14
C GLU A 127 -8.24 13.90 8.47
N GLU A 128 -7.86 14.73 7.49
CA GLU A 128 -8.81 15.53 6.72
C GLU A 128 -9.80 14.67 5.95
N THR A 129 -9.31 13.62 5.26
CA THR A 129 -10.15 12.68 4.52
C THR A 129 -11.14 11.99 5.45
N THR A 130 -10.71 11.60 6.65
CA THR A 130 -11.60 10.98 7.65
C THR A 130 -12.70 11.95 8.08
N ALA A 131 -12.36 13.22 8.30
CA ALA A 131 -13.35 14.26 8.62
C ALA A 131 -14.36 14.46 7.48
N GLN A 132 -13.91 14.49 6.23
CA GLN A 132 -14.77 14.61 5.05
C GLN A 132 -15.71 13.40 4.91
N VAL A 133 -15.23 12.19 5.14
CA VAL A 133 -16.05 10.96 5.11
C VAL A 133 -17.14 11.00 6.19
N LEU A 134 -16.83 11.48 7.39
CA LEU A 134 -17.82 11.65 8.46
C LEU A 134 -18.89 12.68 8.08
N GLU A 135 -18.49 13.81 7.49
CA GLU A 135 -19.43 14.80 7.01
C GLU A 135 -20.34 14.23 5.91
N GLN A 136 -19.77 13.49 4.95
CA GLN A 136 -20.53 12.83 3.89
C GLN A 136 -21.51 11.82 4.46
N HIS A 137 -21.12 11.05 5.48
CA HIS A 137 -22.02 10.11 6.16
C HIS A 137 -23.23 10.82 6.77
N ASN A 138 -23.01 11.94 7.45
CA ASN A 138 -24.09 12.74 8.04
C ASN A 138 -25.01 13.35 6.97
N ARG A 139 -24.44 13.82 5.86
CA ARG A 139 -25.23 14.30 4.70
C ARG A 139 -26.09 13.19 4.10
N SER A 140 -25.55 11.98 4.00
CA SER A 140 -26.28 10.81 3.51
C SER A 140 -27.46 10.44 4.41
N LYS A 141 -27.25 10.47 5.74
CA LYS A 141 -28.33 10.30 6.72
C LYS A 141 -29.43 11.34 6.56
N TYR A 142 -29.05 12.61 6.46
CA TYR A 142 -30.02 13.68 6.23
C TYR A 142 -30.83 13.48 4.94
N LEU A 143 -30.18 13.05 3.84
CA LEU A 143 -30.88 12.74 2.60
C LEU A 143 -31.85 11.56 2.76
N GLN A 144 -31.50 10.54 3.55
CA GLN A 144 -32.39 9.44 3.84
C GLN A 144 -33.65 9.91 4.56
N ASP A 145 -33.49 10.75 5.59
CA ASP A 145 -34.61 11.32 6.35
C ASP A 145 -35.54 12.15 5.43
N VAL A 146 -34.95 12.97 4.55
CA VAL A 146 -35.71 13.77 3.56
C VAL A 146 -36.46 12.89 2.56
N VAL A 147 -35.86 11.78 2.11
CA VAL A 147 -36.54 10.85 1.19
C VAL A 147 -37.71 10.15 1.86
N GLU A 148 -37.59 9.80 3.15
CA GLU A 148 -38.68 9.24 3.93
C GLU A 148 -39.84 10.23 4.05
N GLU A 149 -39.55 11.49 4.40
CA GLU A 149 -40.55 12.55 4.48
C GLU A 149 -41.25 12.82 3.14
N ILE A 150 -40.50 12.83 2.03
CA ILE A 150 -41.08 12.98 0.69
C ILE A 150 -41.98 11.79 0.36
N THR A 151 -41.58 10.57 0.73
CA THR A 151 -42.37 9.35 0.48
C THR A 151 -43.72 9.43 1.20
N ASP A 152 -43.70 9.83 2.47
CA ASP A 152 -44.90 10.02 3.27
C ASP A 152 -45.81 11.12 2.69
N ASN A 153 -45.22 12.24 2.29
CA ASN A 153 -45.97 13.33 1.66
C ASN A 153 -46.60 12.90 0.32
N VAL A 154 -45.89 12.14 -0.50
CA VAL A 154 -46.44 11.59 -1.76
C VAL A 154 -47.61 10.65 -1.46
N TYR A 155 -47.48 9.76 -0.48
CA TYR A 155 -48.56 8.86 -0.08
C TYR A 155 -49.81 9.63 0.38
N ASN A 156 -49.63 10.62 1.26
CA ASN A 156 -50.72 11.46 1.74
C ASN A 156 -51.39 12.23 0.59
N MET A 157 -50.60 12.76 -0.34
CA MET A 157 -51.12 13.48 -1.51
C MET A 157 -51.91 12.56 -2.44
N GLN A 158 -51.44 11.32 -2.67
CA GLN A 158 -52.18 10.34 -3.47
C GLN A 158 -53.54 9.98 -2.84
N GLN A 159 -53.59 9.78 -1.52
CA GLN A 159 -54.84 9.53 -0.80
C GLN A 159 -55.80 10.71 -0.87
N PHE A 160 -55.29 11.94 -0.72
CA PHE A 160 -56.09 13.15 -0.83
C PHE A 160 -56.69 13.30 -2.24
N VAL A 161 -55.86 13.22 -3.29
CA VAL A 161 -56.31 13.35 -4.68
C VAL A 161 -57.33 12.28 -5.05
N ALA A 162 -57.08 11.02 -4.68
CA ALA A 162 -58.05 9.94 -4.89
C ALA A 162 -59.38 10.24 -4.17
N GLY A 163 -59.30 10.69 -2.91
CA GLY A 163 -60.47 11.08 -2.13
C GLY A 163 -61.30 12.17 -2.80
N GLU A 164 -60.69 13.25 -3.25
CA GLU A 164 -61.38 14.37 -3.92
C GLU A 164 -62.04 13.92 -5.23
N ILE A 165 -61.34 13.15 -6.08
CA ILE A 165 -61.91 12.67 -7.35
C ILE A 165 -63.09 11.72 -7.12
N MET A 166 -62.98 10.81 -6.15
CA MET A 166 -64.09 9.92 -5.79
C MET A 166 -65.31 10.74 -5.35
N GLU A 167 -65.09 11.81 -4.57
CA GLU A 167 -66.17 12.68 -4.09
C GLU A 167 -66.90 13.38 -5.23
N GLU A 168 -66.15 14.03 -6.12
CA GLU A 168 -66.71 14.73 -7.29
C GLU A 168 -67.60 13.79 -8.12
N LYS A 169 -67.09 12.59 -8.44
CA LYS A 169 -67.85 11.59 -9.21
C LYS A 169 -69.07 11.06 -8.46
N MET A 170 -68.96 10.83 -7.15
CA MET A 170 -70.07 10.37 -6.35
C MET A 170 -71.19 11.42 -6.25
N ILE A 171 -70.83 12.72 -6.19
CA ILE A 171 -71.82 13.82 -6.23
C ILE A 171 -72.59 13.81 -7.55
N GLU A 172 -71.89 13.68 -8.68
CA GLU A 172 -72.55 13.59 -9.99
C GLU A 172 -73.47 12.37 -10.08
N ALA A 173 -72.98 11.21 -9.65
CA ALA A 173 -73.72 9.95 -9.67
C ALA A 173 -74.99 9.97 -8.81
N VAL A 174 -74.87 10.45 -7.57
CA VAL A 174 -76.01 10.45 -6.63
C VAL A 174 -77.11 11.43 -7.09
N HIS A 175 -76.73 12.56 -7.70
CA HIS A 175 -77.70 13.49 -8.27
C HIS A 175 -78.40 12.89 -9.49
N TYR A 176 -77.65 12.22 -10.37
CA TYR A 176 -78.23 11.50 -11.51
C TYR A 176 -79.22 10.42 -11.06
N ILE A 177 -78.85 9.60 -10.07
CA ILE A 177 -79.71 8.54 -9.53
C ILE A 177 -80.98 9.14 -8.90
N ARG A 178 -80.85 10.20 -8.10
CA ARG A 178 -82.01 10.88 -7.50
C ARG A 178 -82.98 11.37 -8.58
N ASP A 179 -82.47 12.04 -9.60
CA ASP A 179 -83.28 12.62 -10.66
C ASP A 179 -83.94 11.54 -11.53
N TYR A 180 -83.24 10.42 -11.77
CA TYR A 180 -83.80 9.24 -12.43
C TYR A 180 -84.98 8.66 -11.63
N VAL A 181 -84.82 8.49 -10.31
CA VAL A 181 -85.87 7.96 -9.42
C VAL A 181 -87.09 8.88 -9.38
N LYS A 182 -86.87 10.20 -9.30
CA LYS A 182 -87.97 11.19 -9.35
C LYS A 182 -88.79 11.10 -10.65
N ASN A 183 -88.13 10.84 -11.78
CA ASN A 183 -88.79 10.79 -13.08
C ASN A 183 -89.47 9.45 -13.39
N ASN A 184 -88.94 8.33 -12.88
CA ASN A 184 -89.40 6.98 -13.23
C ASN A 184 -90.21 6.28 -12.12
N GLY A 185 -90.23 6.84 -10.90
CA GLY A 185 -91.02 6.32 -9.79
C GLY A 185 -90.37 5.11 -9.11
N SER A 186 -90.83 3.89 -9.43
CA SER A 186 -90.34 2.65 -8.81
C SER A 186 -89.20 2.03 -9.61
N LEU A 187 -88.10 1.70 -8.94
CA LEU A 187 -86.99 0.95 -9.54
C LEU A 187 -87.22 -0.56 -9.47
N ASN A 188 -86.73 -1.28 -10.47
CA ASN A 188 -86.53 -2.72 -10.43
C ASN A 188 -85.02 -3.06 -10.40
N GLN A 189 -84.67 -4.34 -10.22
CA GLN A 189 -83.28 -4.78 -10.12
C GLN A 189 -82.43 -4.43 -11.37
N LYS A 190 -83.01 -4.50 -12.57
CA LYS A 190 -82.31 -4.13 -13.80
C LYS A 190 -82.05 -2.63 -13.89
N ASP A 191 -82.93 -1.81 -13.31
CA ASP A 191 -82.72 -0.36 -13.25
C ASP A 191 -81.55 -0.04 -12.31
N ILE A 192 -81.42 -0.76 -11.19
CA ILE A 192 -80.28 -0.61 -10.25
C ILE A 192 -78.97 -1.02 -10.93
N GLU A 193 -78.93 -2.19 -11.57
CA GLU A 193 -77.73 -2.66 -12.31
C GLU A 193 -77.32 -1.66 -13.39
N ARG A 194 -78.29 -1.14 -14.14
CA ARG A 194 -78.04 -0.12 -15.16
C ARG A 194 -77.51 1.20 -14.56
N LEU A 195 -78.07 1.65 -13.45
CA LEU A 195 -77.61 2.87 -12.78
C LEU A 195 -76.18 2.73 -12.26
N LEU A 196 -75.81 1.56 -11.71
CA LEU A 196 -74.43 1.26 -11.30
C LEU A 196 -73.47 1.32 -12.49
N GLU A 197 -73.83 0.67 -13.61
CA GLU A 197 -73.02 0.69 -14.84
C GLU A 197 -72.89 2.10 -15.44
N GLU A 198 -73.98 2.87 -15.53
CA GLU A 198 -73.97 4.22 -16.12
C GLU A 198 -73.23 5.24 -15.25
N THR A 199 -73.31 5.10 -13.92
CA THR A 199 -72.64 6.01 -12.98
C THR A 199 -71.25 5.56 -12.57
N ASN A 200 -70.87 4.32 -12.93
CA ASN A 200 -69.64 3.67 -12.48
C ASN A 200 -69.51 3.66 -10.94
N MET A 201 -70.63 3.41 -10.26
CA MET A 201 -70.69 3.20 -8.80
C MET A 201 -70.73 1.71 -8.49
N ASP A 202 -70.19 1.33 -7.35
CA ASP A 202 -70.20 -0.06 -6.88
C ASP A 202 -71.45 -0.35 -6.04
N ASP A 203 -71.87 0.63 -5.24
CA ASP A 203 -73.04 0.52 -4.38
C ASP A 203 -74.03 1.67 -4.57
N ILE A 204 -75.31 1.35 -4.43
CA ILE A 204 -76.40 2.32 -4.34
C ILE A 204 -77.33 1.86 -3.23
N TYR A 205 -77.77 2.78 -2.36
CA TYR A 205 -78.82 2.56 -1.36
C TYR A 205 -79.82 3.73 -1.42
N ILE A 206 -81.10 3.42 -1.58
CA ILE A 206 -82.17 4.41 -1.67
C ILE A 206 -83.25 4.07 -0.66
N THR A 207 -83.61 5.05 0.17
CA THR A 207 -84.55 4.85 1.27
C THR A 207 -85.95 5.40 0.98
N ASP A 208 -86.90 5.04 1.85
CA ASP A 208 -88.12 5.81 2.04
C ASP A 208 -87.87 7.05 2.94
N SER A 209 -88.93 7.84 3.18
CA SER A 209 -88.89 9.05 4.01
C SER A 209 -88.56 8.81 5.49
N ASN A 210 -88.62 7.55 5.95
CA ASN A 210 -88.25 7.15 7.31
C ASN A 210 -86.79 6.66 7.40
N GLY A 211 -86.07 6.62 6.27
CA GLY A 211 -84.69 6.15 6.17
C GLY A 211 -84.55 4.65 5.97
N ILE A 212 -85.64 3.92 5.70
CA ILE A 212 -85.59 2.47 5.48
C ILE A 212 -85.22 2.21 4.02
N VAL A 213 -84.15 1.44 3.78
CA VAL A 213 -83.67 1.10 2.43
C VAL A 213 -84.73 0.28 1.68
N LYS A 214 -85.12 0.77 0.50
CA LYS A 214 -86.10 0.13 -0.40
C LYS A 214 -85.50 -0.36 -1.71
N TYR A 215 -84.41 0.26 -2.16
CA TYR A 215 -83.67 -0.15 -3.35
C TYR A 215 -82.19 -0.17 -3.02
N SER A 216 -81.50 -1.25 -3.39
CA SER A 216 -80.09 -1.42 -3.07
C SER A 216 -79.40 -2.34 -4.08
N SER A 217 -78.11 -2.08 -4.35
CA SER A 217 -77.22 -3.04 -5.03
C SER A 217 -76.97 -4.28 -4.17
N ASN A 218 -76.99 -4.11 -2.85
CA ASN A 218 -76.81 -5.16 -1.86
C ASN A 218 -78.16 -5.57 -1.25
N SER A 219 -78.63 -6.77 -1.60
CA SER A 219 -79.88 -7.35 -1.07
C SER A 219 -79.90 -7.52 0.45
N GLY A 220 -78.74 -7.63 1.10
CA GLY A 220 -78.61 -7.72 2.55
C GLY A 220 -78.88 -6.40 3.27
N ALA A 221 -78.92 -5.28 2.56
CA ALA A 221 -79.18 -3.96 3.12
C ALA A 221 -80.65 -3.53 3.05
N LEU A 222 -81.52 -4.33 2.41
CA LEU A 222 -82.95 -4.05 2.36
C LEU A 222 -83.55 -4.03 3.77
N ASP A 223 -84.46 -3.08 3.99
CA ASP A 223 -85.13 -2.82 5.27
C ASP A 223 -84.22 -2.36 6.43
N LEU A 224 -82.93 -2.08 6.19
CA LEU A 224 -82.08 -1.36 7.15
C LEU A 224 -82.49 0.11 7.25
N ASN A 225 -82.43 0.69 8.46
CA ASN A 225 -82.64 2.11 8.66
C ASN A 225 -81.31 2.87 8.66
N LEU A 226 -81.06 3.69 7.64
CA LEU A 226 -79.80 4.42 7.50
C LEU A 226 -79.61 5.50 8.57
N TYR A 227 -80.66 6.13 9.07
CA TYR A 227 -80.54 7.12 10.17
C TYR A 227 -80.16 6.47 11.51
N GLU A 228 -80.49 5.19 11.70
CA GLU A 228 -80.09 4.41 12.88
C GLU A 228 -78.66 3.87 12.72
N ALA A 229 -78.31 3.46 11.50
CA ALA A 229 -76.98 2.97 11.16
C ALA A 229 -75.90 4.06 11.27
N ASP A 230 -76.19 5.27 10.78
CA ASP A 230 -75.32 6.43 10.92
C ASP A 230 -76.11 7.67 11.35
N LYS A 231 -75.87 8.09 12.60
CA LYS A 231 -76.54 9.26 13.19
C LYS A 231 -76.16 10.57 12.50
N SER A 232 -75.04 10.62 11.76
CA SER A 232 -74.63 11.81 11.02
C SER A 232 -75.66 12.20 9.96
N PHE A 233 -76.38 11.23 9.37
CA PHE A 233 -77.40 11.48 8.35
C PHE A 233 -78.57 12.36 8.84
N ASN A 234 -78.77 12.46 10.17
CA ASN A 234 -79.74 13.42 10.73
C ASN A 234 -79.38 14.88 10.39
N ALA A 235 -78.11 15.20 10.16
CA ALA A 235 -77.69 16.53 9.71
C ALA A 235 -78.24 16.89 8.33
N LEU A 236 -78.39 15.91 7.42
CA LEU A 236 -79.06 16.10 6.12
C LEU A 236 -80.55 16.41 6.31
N ARG A 237 -81.21 15.61 7.16
CA ARG A 237 -82.64 15.77 7.47
C ARG A 237 -82.97 17.11 8.15
N GLU A 238 -82.05 17.64 8.94
CA GLU A 238 -82.15 18.94 9.59
C GLU A 238 -81.69 20.11 8.71
N GLY A 239 -81.23 19.84 7.47
CA GLY A 239 -80.77 20.86 6.53
C GLY A 239 -79.46 21.53 6.93
N ARG A 240 -78.64 20.91 7.79
CA ARG A 240 -77.34 21.44 8.22
C ARG A 240 -76.22 21.17 7.21
N GLN A 241 -76.40 20.18 6.33
CA GLN A 241 -75.45 19.80 5.29
C GLN A 241 -76.21 19.42 4.02
N GLU A 242 -75.61 19.67 2.86
CA GLU A 242 -76.18 19.32 1.55
C GLU A 242 -75.93 17.85 1.20
N TYR A 243 -74.77 17.32 1.58
CA TYR A 243 -74.40 15.93 1.45
C TYR A 243 -73.47 15.53 2.61
N ILE A 244 -73.35 14.22 2.85
CA ILE A 244 -72.39 13.64 3.78
C ILE A 244 -71.50 12.70 3.01
N VAL A 245 -70.19 12.80 3.23
CA VAL A 245 -69.19 11.97 2.58
C VAL A 245 -68.26 11.37 3.63
N THR A 246 -67.92 10.10 3.48
CA THR A 246 -66.97 9.43 4.37
C THR A 246 -65.54 9.62 3.87
N PRO A 247 -64.50 9.58 4.73
CA PRO A 247 -63.14 9.35 4.23
C PRO A 247 -63.07 7.97 3.54
N ILE A 248 -62.02 7.77 2.72
CA ILE A 248 -61.71 6.44 2.20
C ILE A 248 -61.41 5.53 3.39
N LYS A 249 -62.16 4.44 3.53
CA LYS A 249 -62.03 3.47 4.62
C LYS A 249 -62.10 2.05 4.09
N VAL A 250 -61.53 1.12 4.85
CA VAL A 250 -61.65 -0.30 4.53
C VAL A 250 -63.08 -0.75 4.84
N ARG A 251 -63.77 -1.30 3.85
CA ARG A 251 -65.11 -1.87 3.96
C ARG A 251 -65.03 -3.21 4.68
N VAL A 252 -65.87 -3.40 5.70
CA VAL A 252 -65.83 -4.57 6.59
C VAL A 252 -66.22 -5.87 5.89
N GLU A 253 -67.06 -5.78 4.86
CA GLU A 253 -67.63 -6.94 4.15
C GLU A 253 -66.61 -7.67 3.28
N ASP A 254 -65.71 -6.94 2.62
CA ASP A 254 -64.78 -7.49 1.62
C ASP A 254 -63.33 -6.98 1.74
N GLY A 255 -63.04 -6.10 2.70
CA GLY A 255 -61.69 -5.59 2.96
C GLY A 255 -61.19 -4.58 1.91
N LYS A 256 -62.04 -4.13 0.98
CA LYS A 256 -61.67 -3.16 -0.05
C LYS A 256 -61.76 -1.72 0.45
N LEU A 257 -61.02 -0.82 -0.18
CA LEU A 257 -61.08 0.61 0.14
C LEU A 257 -62.30 1.25 -0.53
N PHE A 258 -63.16 1.88 0.26
CA PHE A 258 -64.43 2.45 -0.17
C PHE A 258 -64.63 3.87 0.38
N LYS A 259 -65.32 4.68 -0.42
CA LYS A 259 -65.85 5.98 -0.04
C LYS A 259 -67.35 5.96 -0.27
N PHE A 260 -68.13 6.52 0.64
CA PHE A 260 -69.59 6.62 0.53
C PHE A 260 -70.01 8.08 0.56
N LEU A 261 -71.06 8.40 -0.20
CA LEU A 261 -71.65 9.73 -0.25
C LEU A 261 -73.17 9.64 -0.20
N VAL A 262 -73.77 10.46 0.65
CA VAL A 262 -75.22 10.47 0.91
C VAL A 262 -75.79 11.86 0.71
N ILE A 263 -76.90 11.95 -0.02
CA ILE A 263 -77.75 13.14 -0.11
C ILE A 263 -79.16 12.82 0.36
N ILE A 264 -79.93 13.88 0.64
CA ILE A 264 -81.36 13.79 0.94
C ILE A 264 -82.16 14.56 -0.10
N ASP A 265 -83.38 14.10 -0.41
CA ASP A 265 -84.34 14.85 -1.22
C ASP A 265 -85.42 15.57 -0.38
N GLU A 266 -86.30 16.31 -1.06
CA GLU A 266 -87.42 17.04 -0.46
C GLU A 266 -88.44 16.12 0.25
N ASP A 267 -88.54 14.87 -0.20
CA ASP A 267 -89.39 13.82 0.39
C ASP A 267 -88.71 13.11 1.57
N LYS A 268 -87.53 13.57 1.99
CA LYS A 268 -86.69 13.01 3.07
C LYS A 268 -86.14 11.62 2.79
N LYS A 269 -86.10 11.21 1.51
CA LYS A 269 -85.44 9.97 1.08
C LYS A 269 -83.94 10.22 1.00
N LEU A 270 -83.17 9.25 1.49
CA LEU A 270 -81.72 9.24 1.36
C LEU A 270 -81.33 8.50 0.09
N TYR A 271 -80.32 9.05 -0.57
CA TYR A 271 -79.65 8.45 -1.72
C TYR A 271 -78.19 8.35 -1.36
N GLU A 272 -77.70 7.13 -1.18
CA GLU A 272 -76.32 6.82 -0.88
C GLU A 272 -75.69 6.08 -2.05
N VAL A 273 -74.49 6.50 -2.44
CA VAL A 273 -73.64 5.81 -3.41
C VAL A 273 -72.33 5.43 -2.76
N GLY A 274 -71.78 4.28 -3.15
CA GLY A 274 -70.46 3.81 -2.75
C GLY A 274 -69.58 3.59 -3.98
N MET A 275 -68.35 4.07 -3.89
CA MET A 275 -67.30 3.80 -4.88
C MET A 275 -66.11 3.15 -4.19
N GLY A 276 -65.61 2.06 -4.79
CA GLY A 276 -64.36 1.43 -4.44
C GLY A 276 -63.17 2.17 -5.06
N LEU A 277 -62.04 2.23 -4.36
CA LEU A 277 -60.84 2.85 -4.90
C LEU A 277 -60.36 2.14 -6.18
N ASP A 278 -60.50 0.81 -6.25
CA ASP A 278 -60.18 0.04 -7.46
C ASP A 278 -61.04 0.45 -8.66
N THR A 279 -62.29 0.83 -8.42
CA THR A 279 -63.23 1.27 -9.46
C THR A 279 -62.82 2.62 -10.03
N LEU A 280 -62.22 3.50 -9.22
CA LEU A 280 -61.59 4.72 -9.72
C LEU A 280 -60.31 4.42 -10.53
N LEU A 281 -59.48 3.47 -10.07
CA LEU A 281 -58.18 3.15 -10.69
C LEU A 281 -58.27 2.33 -11.98
N ASN A 282 -59.37 1.60 -12.18
CA ASN A 282 -59.61 0.76 -13.37
C ASN A 282 -60.37 1.51 -14.50
N MET A 283 -60.51 2.83 -14.40
CA MET A 283 -61.01 3.71 -15.46
C MET A 283 -59.89 4.14 -16.42
#